data_AF-A0AAV0YIS0-F1
#
_entry.id   AF-A0AAV0YIS0-F1
#
_cell.length_a   1.000
_cell.length_b   1.000
_cell.length_c   1.000
_cell.angle_alpha   90.00
_cell.angle_beta   90.00
_cell.angle_gamma   90.00
#
_symmetry.space_group_name_H-M   'P 1'
#
loop_
_entity.id
_entity.type
_entity.pdbx_description
1 polymer ?
#
loop_
_entity_poly.entity_id
_entity_poly.type
_entity_poly.pdbx_seq_one_letter_code
_entity_poly.pdbx_strand_id
1 'polypeptide(L)'
;MSPFISKMIATVLRRLRDPDSVVRSACVDAVAEMSSRITRPSFTVAFLRPFMDALTLEQDVNVQIGASLCLPAAIDAAPVPDVESLRRITLPRLGKLLKTDSCKAKAPLLVLIGSVVSVGGASSRGVMSWLVLCVVEFLGSEDWNVRKACAEALGKVASMEKDLASQHKVLCMDSLQNKRFDKVKVVRETMNLALDIWKEVKDVSENAPTPQKATHYLVHAI
;
A
#
# COMPACT_ATOMS: atom_id res chain seq x y z
N MET A 1 3.69 -24.73 19.95
CA MET A 1 3.06 -23.81 18.99
C MET A 1 4.11 -23.28 18.04
N SER A 2 4.01 -23.41 16.72
CA SER A 2 3.90 -24.66 15.97
C SER A 2 5.26 -24.84 15.23
N PRO A 3 6.04 -25.91 15.45
CA PRO A 3 7.34 -26.13 14.77
C PRO A 3 7.20 -26.30 13.25
N PHE A 4 5.97 -26.25 12.74
CA PHE A 4 5.64 -26.45 11.34
C PHE A 4 5.53 -25.14 10.57
N ILE A 5 5.35 -23.98 11.21
CA ILE A 5 5.15 -22.70 10.49
C ILE A 5 6.34 -22.37 9.61
N SER A 6 7.55 -22.47 10.15
CA SER A 6 8.78 -22.28 9.38
C SER A 6 8.91 -23.26 8.21
N LYS A 7 8.45 -24.52 8.36
CA LYS A 7 8.40 -25.50 7.27
C LYS A 7 7.33 -25.19 6.22
N MET A 8 6.17 -24.69 6.65
CA MET A 8 5.09 -24.26 5.77
C MET A 8 5.55 -23.07 4.91
N ILE A 9 6.08 -22.03 5.55
CA ILE A 9 6.62 -20.84 4.87
C ILE A 9 7.77 -21.22 3.93
N ALA A 10 8.70 -22.06 4.36
CA ALA A 10 9.79 -22.53 3.49
C ALA A 10 9.26 -23.32 2.28
N THR A 11 8.15 -24.04 2.43
CA THR A 11 7.50 -24.76 1.32
C THR A 11 6.85 -23.80 0.34
N VAL A 12 6.14 -22.79 0.83
CA VAL A 12 5.59 -21.72 -0.02
C VAL A 12 6.72 -21.03 -0.80
N LEU A 13 7.76 -20.54 -0.11
CA LEU A 13 8.89 -19.85 -0.73
C LEU A 13 9.59 -20.69 -1.82
N ARG A 14 9.68 -22.01 -1.62
CA ARG A 14 10.21 -22.92 -2.64
C ARG A 14 9.29 -23.00 -3.86
N ARG A 15 7.99 -23.10 -3.65
CA ARG A 15 6.97 -23.19 -4.73
C ARG A 15 6.80 -21.88 -5.49
N LEU A 16 7.23 -20.75 -4.95
CA LEU A 16 7.28 -19.50 -5.72
C LEU A 16 8.22 -19.55 -6.94
N ARG A 17 9.17 -20.49 -6.98
CA ARG A 17 10.03 -20.72 -8.16
C ARG A 17 9.34 -21.51 -9.29
N ASP A 18 8.15 -22.05 -9.03
CA ASP A 18 7.48 -22.90 -10.01
C ASP A 18 7.18 -22.11 -11.29
N PRO A 19 7.44 -22.67 -12.48
CA PRO A 19 7.16 -21.99 -13.75
C PRO A 19 5.67 -21.73 -13.96
N ASP A 20 4.79 -22.55 -13.40
CA ASP A 20 3.35 -22.40 -13.50
C ASP A 20 2.85 -21.27 -12.58
N SER A 21 2.27 -20.23 -13.21
CA SER A 21 1.67 -19.11 -12.49
C SER A 21 0.48 -19.52 -11.61
N VAL A 22 -0.22 -20.61 -11.94
CA VAL A 22 -1.33 -21.13 -11.12
C VAL A 22 -0.79 -21.63 -9.78
N VAL A 23 0.35 -22.34 -9.78
CA VAL A 23 1.02 -22.76 -8.54
C VAL A 23 1.41 -21.55 -7.69
N ARG A 24 2.00 -20.52 -8.32
CA ARG A 24 2.42 -19.31 -7.61
C ARG A 24 1.21 -18.55 -7.05
N SER A 25 0.08 -18.56 -7.74
CA SER A 25 -1.18 -17.96 -7.26
C SER A 25 -1.73 -18.73 -6.06
N ALA A 26 -1.74 -20.07 -6.11
CA ALA A 26 -2.14 -20.91 -4.97
C ALA A 26 -1.25 -20.70 -3.74
N CYS A 27 0.02 -20.32 -3.93
CA CYS A 27 0.90 -19.92 -2.83
C CYS A 27 0.41 -18.64 -2.13
N VAL A 28 -0.09 -17.66 -2.89
CA VAL A 28 -0.65 -16.41 -2.34
C VAL A 28 -1.91 -16.71 -1.52
N ASP A 29 -2.81 -17.55 -2.05
CA ASP A 29 -4.03 -17.96 -1.34
C ASP A 29 -3.70 -18.72 -0.05
N ALA A 30 -2.73 -19.63 -0.11
CA ALA A 30 -2.27 -20.36 1.07
C ALA A 30 -1.70 -19.41 2.13
N VAL A 31 -0.97 -18.36 1.74
CA VAL A 31 -0.42 -17.37 2.67
C VAL A 31 -1.52 -16.52 3.32
N ALA A 32 -2.54 -16.11 2.57
CA ALA A 32 -3.70 -15.42 3.13
C ALA A 32 -4.39 -16.29 4.19
N GLU A 33 -4.69 -17.54 3.85
CA GLU A 33 -5.34 -18.50 4.75
C GLU A 33 -4.50 -18.74 6.01
N MET A 34 -3.19 -18.94 5.83
CA MET A 34 -2.24 -19.08 6.94
C MET A 34 -2.25 -17.85 7.85
N SER A 35 -2.18 -16.64 7.28
CA SER A 35 -2.12 -15.39 8.05
C SER A 35 -3.40 -15.13 8.85
N SER A 36 -4.56 -15.53 8.30
CA SER A 36 -5.86 -15.38 8.98
C SER A 36 -5.98 -16.21 10.27
N ARG A 37 -5.25 -17.33 10.36
CA ARG A 37 -5.34 -18.28 11.50
C ARG A 37 -4.11 -18.29 12.40
N ILE A 38 -2.93 -17.97 11.87
CA ILE A 38 -1.66 -18.09 12.58
C ILE A 38 -1.33 -16.75 13.25
N THR A 39 -1.63 -16.66 14.55
CA THR A 39 -1.35 -15.48 15.37
C THR A 39 -0.09 -15.62 16.24
N ARG A 40 0.54 -16.81 16.25
CA ARG A 40 1.78 -17.10 16.97
C ARG A 40 2.73 -17.96 16.11
N PRO A 41 4.01 -17.57 15.94
CA PRO A 41 4.68 -16.38 16.48
C PRO A 41 4.12 -15.09 15.85
N SER A 42 4.64 -13.92 16.26
CA SER A 42 4.15 -12.63 15.77
C SER A 42 4.15 -12.57 14.23
N PHE A 43 3.25 -11.76 13.66
CA PHE A 43 3.14 -11.54 12.22
C PHE A 43 4.50 -11.26 11.56
N THR A 44 5.31 -10.42 12.23
CA THR A 44 6.64 -10.06 11.73
C THR A 44 7.58 -11.25 11.59
N VAL A 45 7.56 -12.17 12.55
CA VAL A 45 8.41 -13.37 12.53
C VAL A 45 7.86 -14.43 11.58
N ALA A 46 6.54 -14.63 11.58
CA ALA A 46 5.90 -15.69 10.81
C ALA A 46 5.84 -15.37 9.30
N PHE A 47 5.55 -14.12 8.93
CA PHE A 47 5.24 -13.74 7.55
C PHE A 47 6.12 -12.61 7.04
N LEU A 48 6.20 -11.48 7.76
CA LEU A 48 6.85 -10.29 7.21
C LEU A 48 8.33 -10.53 6.89
N ARG A 49 9.12 -11.03 7.85
CA ARG A 49 10.56 -11.23 7.66
C ARG A 49 10.86 -12.25 6.55
N PRO A 50 10.30 -13.49 6.55
CA PRO A 50 10.61 -14.46 5.51
C PRO A 50 10.34 -13.99 4.09
N PHE A 51 9.19 -13.32 3.86
CA PHE A 51 8.85 -12.84 2.52
C PHE A 51 9.59 -11.55 2.15
N MET A 52 9.90 -10.67 3.10
CA MET A 52 10.77 -9.52 2.85
C MET A 52 12.19 -9.97 2.49
N ASP A 53 12.73 -10.97 3.19
CA ASP A 53 14.05 -11.53 2.88
C ASP A 53 14.04 -12.17 1.49
N ALA A 54 13.01 -12.96 1.15
CA ALA A 54 12.84 -13.51 -0.19
C ALA A 54 12.74 -12.43 -1.27
N LEU A 55 12.02 -11.33 -1.02
CA LEU A 55 11.91 -10.22 -1.94
C LEU A 55 13.25 -9.50 -2.18
N THR A 56 14.09 -9.37 -1.15
CA THR A 56 15.34 -8.58 -1.23
C THR A 56 16.60 -9.38 -1.55
N LEU A 57 16.65 -10.64 -1.16
CA LEU A 57 17.89 -11.45 -1.21
C LEU A 57 17.89 -12.42 -2.40
N GLU A 58 16.73 -12.89 -2.83
CA GLU A 58 16.63 -13.85 -3.93
C GLU A 58 16.87 -13.18 -5.26
N GLN A 59 17.57 -13.87 -6.17
CA GLN A 59 17.81 -13.42 -7.54
C GLN A 59 16.74 -13.92 -8.52
N ASP A 60 15.94 -14.90 -8.10
CA ASP A 60 14.87 -15.46 -8.92
C ASP A 60 13.69 -14.49 -9.00
N VAL A 61 13.33 -14.10 -10.23
CA VAL A 61 12.26 -13.12 -10.49
C VAL A 61 10.89 -13.61 -10.06
N ASN A 62 10.61 -14.92 -10.16
CA ASN A 62 9.34 -15.49 -9.75
C ASN A 62 9.20 -15.47 -8.23
N VAL A 63 10.31 -15.70 -7.50
CA VAL A 63 10.34 -15.57 -6.04
C VAL A 63 10.11 -14.13 -5.62
N GLN A 64 10.78 -13.17 -6.25
CA GLN A 64 10.59 -11.75 -5.93
C GLN A 64 9.14 -11.29 -6.17
N ILE A 65 8.57 -11.63 -7.34
CA ILE A 65 7.17 -11.30 -7.67
C ILE A 65 6.21 -12.02 -6.72
N GLY A 66 6.41 -13.32 -6.51
CA GLY A 66 5.58 -14.15 -5.64
C GLY A 66 5.58 -13.68 -4.19
N ALA A 67 6.75 -13.33 -3.64
CA ALA A 67 6.88 -12.81 -2.29
C ALA A 67 6.19 -11.43 -2.16
N SER A 68 6.33 -10.59 -3.18
CA SER A 68 5.65 -9.29 -3.26
C SER A 68 4.12 -9.41 -3.36
N LEU A 69 3.59 -10.54 -3.83
CA LEU A 69 2.15 -10.84 -3.86
C LEU A 69 1.67 -11.55 -2.59
N CYS A 70 2.51 -12.38 -1.96
CA CYS A 70 2.21 -13.07 -0.71
C CYS A 70 2.10 -12.09 0.48
N LEU A 71 2.97 -11.07 0.54
CA LEU A 71 2.94 -10.08 1.61
C LEU A 71 1.63 -9.29 1.74
N PRO A 72 1.07 -8.68 0.67
CA PRO A 72 -0.22 -7.99 0.79
C PRO A 72 -1.33 -8.96 1.20
N ALA A 73 -1.36 -10.17 0.64
CA ALA A 73 -2.31 -11.21 1.03
C ALA A 73 -2.20 -11.57 2.52
N ALA A 74 -0.98 -11.66 3.05
CA ALA A 74 -0.76 -11.88 4.47
C ALA A 74 -1.25 -10.70 5.33
N ILE A 75 -0.93 -9.46 4.94
CA ILE A 75 -1.31 -8.24 5.68
C ILE A 75 -2.83 -8.10 5.71
N ASP A 76 -3.48 -8.23 4.55
CA ASP A 76 -4.92 -8.05 4.39
C ASP A 76 -5.72 -9.11 5.15
N ALA A 77 -5.17 -10.33 5.29
CA ALA A 77 -5.82 -11.43 6.02
C ALA A 77 -5.47 -11.47 7.52
N ALA A 78 -4.43 -10.76 7.97
CA ALA A 78 -3.96 -10.85 9.35
C ALA A 78 -4.98 -10.24 10.33
N PRO A 79 -5.37 -10.95 11.41
CA PRO A 79 -6.23 -10.36 12.45
C PRO A 79 -5.58 -9.18 13.18
N VAL A 80 -4.25 -9.22 13.34
CA VAL A 80 -3.46 -8.19 14.00
C VAL A 80 -2.14 -8.00 13.23
N PRO A 81 -2.12 -7.18 12.17
CA PRO A 81 -0.88 -6.86 11.46
C PRO A 81 0.04 -6.00 12.34
N ASP A 82 1.36 -6.15 12.18
CA ASP A 82 2.36 -5.34 12.88
C ASP A 82 2.56 -3.99 12.18
N VAL A 83 1.60 -3.08 12.38
CA VAL A 83 1.52 -1.78 11.72
C VAL A 83 2.79 -0.94 11.90
N GLU A 84 3.42 -0.99 13.08
CA GLU A 84 4.63 -0.22 13.36
C GLU A 84 5.84 -0.72 12.57
N SER A 85 6.03 -2.04 12.47
CA SER A 85 7.07 -2.63 11.62
C SER A 85 6.81 -2.33 10.14
N LEU A 86 5.55 -2.40 9.69
CA LEU A 86 5.17 -2.04 8.32
C LEU A 86 5.52 -0.59 8.00
N ARG A 87 5.22 0.34 8.93
CA ARG A 87 5.52 1.76 8.79
C ARG A 87 7.01 2.06 8.75
N ARG A 88 7.77 1.60 9.75
CA ARG A 88 9.15 2.04 9.97
C ARG A 88 10.20 1.24 9.21
N ILE A 89 9.90 -0.01 8.90
CA ILE A 89 10.88 -0.93 8.30
C ILE A 89 10.48 -1.24 6.86
N THR A 90 9.22 -1.64 6.65
CA THR A 90 8.78 -2.13 5.35
C THR A 90 8.67 -1.00 4.33
N LEU A 91 7.91 0.07 4.59
CA LEU A 91 7.69 1.16 3.63
C LEU A 91 9.01 1.76 3.08
N PRO A 92 10.01 2.14 3.90
CA PRO A 92 11.27 2.66 3.37
C PRO A 92 12.02 1.68 2.46
N ARG A 93 11.99 0.38 2.77
CA ARG A 93 12.60 -0.67 1.94
C ARG A 93 11.88 -0.80 0.60
N LEU A 94 10.54 -0.81 0.61
CA LEU A 94 9.74 -0.87 -0.62
C LEU A 94 9.98 0.34 -1.52
N GLY A 95 10.03 1.55 -0.94
CA GLY A 95 10.34 2.76 -1.70
C GLY A 95 11.72 2.71 -2.36
N LYS A 96 12.74 2.19 -1.65
CA LYS A 96 14.07 1.98 -2.24
C LYS A 96 14.04 0.97 -3.39
N LEU A 97 13.34 -0.16 -3.22
CA LEU A 97 13.21 -1.18 -4.26
C LEU A 97 12.50 -0.64 -5.52
N LEU A 98 11.41 0.10 -5.34
CA LEU A 98 10.65 0.70 -6.44
C LEU A 98 11.49 1.64 -7.31
N LYS A 99 12.41 2.39 -6.70
CA LYS A 99 13.31 3.31 -7.40
C LYS A 99 14.50 2.62 -8.08
N THR A 100 14.63 1.30 -7.93
CA THR A 100 15.69 0.53 -8.60
C THR A 100 15.22 0.09 -9.99
N ASP A 101 15.98 0.41 -11.04
CA ASP A 101 15.61 0.07 -12.42
C ASP A 101 15.57 -1.43 -12.71
N SER A 102 16.42 -2.21 -12.03
CA SER A 102 16.42 -3.67 -12.13
C SER A 102 15.22 -4.33 -11.43
N CYS A 103 14.42 -3.59 -10.67
CA CYS A 103 13.26 -4.15 -9.98
C CYS A 103 12.19 -4.60 -10.98
N LYS A 104 11.98 -5.91 -11.07
CA LYS A 104 10.95 -6.53 -11.93
C LYS A 104 9.58 -6.64 -11.26
N ALA A 105 9.50 -6.35 -9.96
CA ALA A 105 8.29 -6.49 -9.14
C ALA A 105 7.58 -5.15 -8.85
N LYS A 106 7.79 -4.10 -9.66
CA LYS A 106 7.25 -2.75 -9.36
C LYS A 106 5.73 -2.74 -9.15
N ALA A 107 4.97 -3.41 -10.01
CA ALA A 107 3.51 -3.49 -9.87
C ALA A 107 3.07 -4.18 -8.57
N PRO A 108 3.50 -5.42 -8.25
CA PRO A 108 3.11 -6.05 -6.98
C PRO A 108 3.67 -5.32 -5.74
N LEU A 109 4.78 -4.58 -5.84
CA LEU A 109 5.26 -3.74 -4.73
C LEU A 109 4.33 -2.56 -4.44
N LEU A 110 3.75 -1.95 -5.48
CA LEU A 110 2.73 -0.90 -5.32
C LEU A 110 1.44 -1.47 -4.70
N VAL A 111 1.05 -2.70 -5.06
CA VAL A 111 -0.05 -3.42 -4.41
C VAL A 111 0.24 -3.62 -2.92
N LEU A 112 1.45 -4.05 -2.58
CA LEU A 112 1.91 -4.20 -1.19
C LEU A 112 1.87 -2.87 -0.44
N ILE A 113 2.34 -1.76 -1.02
CA ILE A 113 2.20 -0.43 -0.44
C ILE A 113 0.73 -0.11 -0.13
N GLY A 114 -0.17 -0.38 -1.08
CA GLY A 114 -1.60 -0.18 -0.87
C GLY A 114 -2.14 -0.99 0.32
N SER A 115 -1.75 -2.26 0.45
CA SER A 115 -2.13 -3.09 1.61
C SER A 115 -1.61 -2.51 2.93
N VAL A 116 -0.35 -2.03 2.96
CA VAL A 116 0.21 -1.35 4.13
C VAL A 116 -0.57 -0.08 4.51
N VAL A 117 -0.97 0.72 3.52
CA VAL A 117 -1.85 1.88 3.73
C VAL A 117 -3.20 1.45 4.31
N SER A 118 -3.75 0.35 3.83
CA SER A 118 -5.08 -0.14 4.25
C SER A 118 -5.14 -0.54 5.72
N VAL A 119 -4.02 -0.93 6.31
CA VAL A 119 -3.92 -1.28 7.74
C VAL A 119 -3.38 -0.14 8.61
N GLY A 120 -3.30 1.09 8.10
CA GLY A 120 -2.80 2.26 8.85
C GLY A 120 -1.27 2.35 8.96
N GLY A 121 -0.55 1.58 8.14
CA GLY A 121 0.92 1.61 8.09
C GLY A 121 1.47 2.93 7.56
N ALA A 122 0.64 3.77 6.93
CA ALA A 122 1.01 5.09 6.42
C ALA A 122 0.49 6.27 7.26
N SER A 123 -0.21 6.03 8.39
CA SER A 123 -0.84 7.07 9.23
C SER A 123 0.17 7.92 10.02
N SER A 124 1.03 8.64 9.30
CA SER A 124 1.98 9.62 9.81
C SER A 124 2.19 10.68 8.73
N ARG A 125 2.12 11.97 9.08
CA ARG A 125 2.21 13.07 8.11
C ARG A 125 3.47 12.99 7.24
N GLY A 126 4.63 12.73 7.86
CA GLY A 126 5.90 12.62 7.15
C GLY A 126 5.95 11.38 6.25
N VAL A 127 5.46 10.24 6.73
CA VAL A 127 5.40 9.00 5.93
C VAL A 127 4.45 9.17 4.76
N MET A 128 3.26 9.73 4.98
CA MET A 128 2.25 9.98 3.95
C MET A 128 2.78 10.90 2.85
N SER A 129 3.41 12.03 3.25
CA SER A 129 3.95 12.99 2.29
C SER A 129 5.01 12.37 1.37
N TRP A 130 5.95 11.62 1.96
CA TRP A 130 6.96 10.90 1.20
C TRP A 130 6.34 9.80 0.32
N LEU A 131 5.39 9.05 0.87
CA LEU A 131 4.76 7.92 0.20
C LEU A 131 3.99 8.38 -1.04
N VAL A 132 3.14 9.39 -0.90
CA VAL A 132 2.36 9.94 -2.02
C VAL A 132 3.31 10.38 -3.12
N LEU A 133 4.32 11.22 -2.82
CA LEU A 133 5.29 11.68 -3.81
C LEU A 133 6.00 10.52 -4.50
N CYS A 134 6.41 9.50 -3.74
CA CYS A 134 7.03 8.31 -4.31
C CYS A 134 6.09 7.52 -5.23
N VAL A 135 4.80 7.44 -4.90
CA VAL A 135 3.83 6.64 -5.65
C VAL A 135 3.40 7.37 -6.92
N VAL A 136 3.03 8.66 -6.89
CA VAL A 136 2.52 9.38 -8.09
C VAL A 136 3.50 9.35 -9.27
N GLU A 137 4.81 9.28 -9.03
CA GLU A 137 5.83 9.11 -10.08
C GLU A 137 5.54 7.90 -10.99
N PHE A 138 4.94 6.83 -10.45
CA PHE A 138 4.69 5.58 -11.19
C PHE A 138 3.45 5.62 -12.10
N LEU A 139 2.62 6.68 -12.04
CA LEU A 139 1.56 6.91 -13.04
C LEU A 139 2.14 7.15 -14.44
N GLY A 140 3.42 7.55 -14.53
CA GLY A 140 4.16 7.73 -15.78
C GLY A 140 4.88 6.50 -16.31
N SER A 141 4.75 5.32 -15.67
CA SER A 141 5.47 4.12 -16.07
C SER A 141 5.06 3.61 -17.46
N GLU A 142 6.02 3.06 -18.22
CA GLU A 142 5.73 2.38 -19.49
C GLU A 142 4.90 1.09 -19.30
N ASP A 143 5.07 0.41 -18.17
CA ASP A 143 4.31 -0.80 -17.83
C ASP A 143 2.91 -0.43 -17.33
N TRP A 144 1.89 -0.92 -18.03
CA TRP A 144 0.50 -0.66 -17.70
C TRP A 144 0.10 -1.28 -16.36
N ASN A 145 0.72 -2.39 -15.94
CA ASN A 145 0.47 -2.99 -14.63
C ASN A 145 0.96 -2.07 -13.50
N VAL A 146 2.10 -1.41 -13.69
CA VAL A 146 2.64 -0.43 -12.74
C VAL A 146 1.73 0.78 -12.63
N ARG A 147 1.25 1.31 -13.77
CA ARG A 147 0.30 2.43 -13.78
C ARG A 147 -1.02 2.09 -13.08
N LYS A 148 -1.58 0.90 -13.36
CA LYS A 148 -2.78 0.40 -12.67
C LYS A 148 -2.57 0.30 -11.16
N ALA A 149 -1.52 -0.42 -10.73
CA ALA A 149 -1.23 -0.63 -9.32
C ALA A 149 -0.96 0.69 -8.57
N CYS A 150 -0.32 1.66 -9.24
CA CYS A 150 -0.12 3.01 -8.73
C CYS A 150 -1.46 3.71 -8.47
N ALA A 151 -2.37 3.71 -9.43
CA ALA A 151 -3.69 4.32 -9.29
C ALA A 151 -4.50 3.66 -8.16
N GLU A 152 -4.44 2.34 -8.02
CA GLU A 152 -5.07 1.60 -6.90
C GLU A 152 -4.47 2.00 -5.55
N ALA A 153 -3.14 2.11 -5.46
CA ALA A 153 -2.47 2.54 -4.23
C ALA A 153 -2.87 3.97 -3.83
N LEU A 154 -2.98 4.90 -4.79
CA LEU A 154 -3.47 6.25 -4.53
C LEU A 154 -4.94 6.26 -4.10
N GLY A 155 -5.79 5.40 -4.67
CA GLY A 155 -7.17 5.23 -4.22
C GLY A 155 -7.26 4.72 -2.78
N LYS A 156 -6.36 3.81 -2.38
CA LYS A 156 -6.25 3.34 -0.99
C LYS A 156 -5.82 4.44 -0.03
N VAL A 157 -4.91 5.33 -0.44
CA VAL A 157 -4.56 6.53 0.35
C VAL A 157 -5.80 7.40 0.60
N ALA A 158 -6.57 7.71 -0.44
CA ALA A 158 -7.76 8.55 -0.31
C ALA A 158 -8.85 7.93 0.58
N SER A 159 -9.07 6.62 0.45
CA SER A 159 -10.16 5.92 1.17
C SER A 159 -9.83 5.66 2.63
N MET A 160 -8.58 5.31 2.95
CA MET A 160 -8.19 4.79 4.27
C MET A 160 -7.61 5.87 5.18
N GLU A 161 -7.08 6.96 4.63
CA GLU A 161 -6.30 7.97 5.36
C GLU A 161 -6.86 9.39 5.15
N LYS A 162 -8.20 9.52 5.10
CA LYS A 162 -8.92 10.73 4.65
C LYS A 162 -8.37 12.06 5.21
N ASP A 163 -8.07 12.11 6.50
CA ASP A 163 -7.58 13.34 7.15
C ASP A 163 -6.19 13.75 6.66
N LEU A 164 -5.27 12.78 6.52
CA LEU A 164 -3.91 13.03 6.02
C LEU A 164 -3.90 13.20 4.50
N ALA A 165 -4.78 12.48 3.79
CA ALA A 165 -4.93 12.53 2.34
C ALA A 165 -5.36 13.91 1.85
N SER A 166 -6.16 14.66 2.62
CA SER A 166 -6.61 16.02 2.26
C SER A 166 -5.46 16.96 1.85
N GLN A 167 -4.30 16.84 2.51
CA GLN A 167 -3.09 17.63 2.22
C GLN A 167 -2.48 17.34 0.84
N HIS A 168 -2.85 16.21 0.23
CA HIS A 168 -2.32 15.74 -1.05
C HIS A 168 -3.36 15.68 -2.17
N LYS A 169 -4.61 16.10 -1.88
CA LYS A 169 -5.74 15.98 -2.82
C LYS A 169 -5.45 16.64 -4.17
N VAL A 170 -4.95 17.87 -4.17
CA VAL A 170 -4.62 18.62 -5.41
C VAL A 170 -3.61 17.84 -6.25
N LEU A 171 -2.48 17.46 -5.67
CA LEU A 171 -1.42 16.71 -6.37
C LEU A 171 -1.95 15.40 -6.97
N CYS A 172 -2.68 14.61 -6.19
CA CYS A 172 -3.19 13.32 -6.63
C CYS A 172 -4.26 13.47 -7.71
N MET A 173 -5.20 14.41 -7.54
CA MET A 173 -6.25 14.69 -8.52
C MET A 173 -5.64 15.14 -9.85
N ASP A 174 -4.74 16.12 -9.84
CA ASP A 174 -4.11 16.63 -11.07
C ASP A 174 -3.33 15.52 -11.78
N SER A 175 -2.56 14.74 -11.02
CA SER A 175 -1.75 13.64 -11.57
C SER A 175 -2.62 12.55 -12.20
N LEU A 176 -3.71 12.16 -11.54
CA LEU A 176 -4.66 11.17 -12.06
C LEU A 176 -5.44 11.72 -13.27
N GLN A 177 -5.88 12.98 -13.23
CA GLN A 177 -6.59 13.62 -14.35
C GLN A 177 -5.74 13.66 -15.61
N ASN A 178 -4.46 14.04 -15.48
CA ASN A 178 -3.50 14.08 -16.58
C ASN A 178 -3.26 12.70 -17.22
N LYS A 179 -3.58 11.61 -16.51
CA LYS A 179 -3.38 10.22 -16.96
C LYS A 179 -4.69 9.44 -17.18
N ARG A 180 -5.85 10.06 -17.01
CA ARG A 180 -7.17 9.39 -17.07
C ARG A 180 -7.50 8.76 -18.42
N PHE A 181 -6.91 9.29 -19.49
CA PHE A 181 -7.07 8.80 -20.86
C PHE A 181 -5.95 7.83 -21.26
N ASP A 182 -5.62 6.89 -20.38
CA ASP A 182 -4.65 5.84 -20.65
C ASP A 182 -4.98 5.03 -21.91
N LYS A 183 -3.98 4.53 -22.61
CA LYS A 183 -4.17 3.65 -23.79
C LYS A 183 -4.86 2.32 -23.43
N VAL A 184 -4.64 1.79 -22.23
CA VAL A 184 -5.19 0.50 -21.77
C VAL A 184 -6.52 0.71 -21.03
N LYS A 185 -7.55 -0.04 -21.43
CA LYS A 185 -8.92 0.09 -20.86
C LYS A 185 -8.97 -0.06 -19.34
N VAL A 186 -8.40 -1.14 -18.81
CA VAL A 186 -8.43 -1.40 -17.36
C VAL A 186 -7.72 -0.29 -16.57
N VAL A 187 -6.65 0.31 -17.12
CA VAL A 187 -5.97 1.43 -16.47
C VAL A 187 -6.88 2.66 -16.44
N ARG A 188 -7.60 2.97 -17.54
CA ARG A 188 -8.57 4.08 -17.55
C ARG A 188 -9.65 3.89 -16.49
N GLU A 189 -10.20 2.68 -16.38
CA GLU A 189 -11.24 2.35 -15.39
C GLU A 189 -10.71 2.57 -13.97
N THR A 190 -9.51 2.06 -13.67
CA THR A 190 -8.86 2.26 -12.37
C THR A 190 -8.54 3.73 -12.08
N MET A 191 -8.07 4.51 -13.06
CA MET A 191 -7.80 5.95 -12.88
C MET A 191 -9.08 6.72 -12.56
N ASN A 192 -10.18 6.43 -13.26
CA ASN A 192 -11.47 7.08 -13.01
C ASN A 192 -12.01 6.69 -11.64
N LEU A 193 -11.91 5.42 -11.24
CA LEU A 193 -12.27 4.98 -9.89
C LEU A 193 -11.47 5.73 -8.82
N ALA A 194 -10.14 5.83 -8.99
CA ALA A 194 -9.29 6.57 -8.06
C ALA A 194 -9.71 8.06 -7.99
N LEU A 195 -9.97 8.70 -9.13
CA LEU A 195 -10.47 10.08 -9.19
C LEU A 195 -11.79 10.25 -8.44
N ASP A 196 -12.72 9.31 -8.57
CA ASP A 196 -14.01 9.37 -7.89
C ASP A 196 -13.84 9.27 -6.36
N ILE A 197 -12.96 8.38 -5.87
CA ILE A 197 -12.61 8.31 -4.45
C ILE A 197 -11.97 9.61 -3.96
N TRP A 198 -11.04 10.19 -4.73
CA TRP A 198 -10.35 11.43 -4.34
C TRP A 198 -11.27 12.66 -4.30
N LYS A 199 -12.37 12.68 -5.07
CA LYS A 199 -13.39 13.76 -4.98
C LYS A 199 -14.07 13.77 -3.62
N GLU A 200 -14.24 12.63 -2.97
CA GLU A 200 -14.88 12.48 -1.66
C GLU A 200 -13.98 12.90 -0.48
N VAL A 201 -12.68 13.09 -0.71
CA VAL A 201 -11.74 13.57 0.31
C VAL A 201 -12.02 15.05 0.59
N LYS A 202 -12.16 15.43 1.86
CA LYS A 202 -12.41 16.83 2.26
C LYS A 202 -11.25 17.75 1.88
N ASP A 203 -11.54 19.00 1.58
CA ASP A 203 -10.51 20.00 1.32
C ASP A 203 -9.88 20.49 2.63
N VAL A 204 -8.59 20.87 2.58
CA VAL A 204 -7.84 21.36 3.74
C VAL A 204 -8.51 22.60 4.38
N SER A 205 -9.25 23.39 3.59
CA SER A 205 -9.94 24.61 4.03
C SER A 205 -11.14 24.36 4.96
N GLU A 206 -11.73 23.16 4.96
CA GLU A 206 -12.88 22.84 5.82
C GLU A 206 -12.49 22.55 7.28
N ASN A 207 -11.18 22.45 7.58
CA ASN A 207 -10.64 22.21 8.92
C ASN A 207 -10.26 23.49 9.67
N ALA A 208 -10.55 24.68 9.12
CA ALA A 208 -10.38 25.93 9.86
C ALA A 208 -11.50 26.07 10.91
N PRO A 209 -11.18 26.27 12.20
CA PRO A 209 -12.21 26.62 13.18
C PRO A 209 -12.87 27.92 12.73
N THR A 210 -14.20 27.91 12.57
CA THR A 210 -14.97 29.14 12.38
C THR A 210 -14.58 30.15 13.46
N PRO A 211 -14.24 31.41 13.11
CA PRO A 211 -14.00 32.44 14.12
C PRO A 211 -15.25 32.54 14.99
N GLN A 212 -15.12 32.18 16.28
CA GLN A 212 -16.16 32.46 17.25
C GLN A 212 -16.36 33.97 17.26
N LYS A 213 -17.55 34.43 16.84
CA LYS A 213 -17.94 35.82 16.98
C LYS A 213 -17.85 36.15 18.48
N ALA A 214 -16.87 36.95 18.86
CA ALA A 214 -16.79 37.51 20.19
C ALA A 214 -18.06 38.36 20.42
N THR A 215 -18.98 37.84 21.21
CA THR A 215 -20.11 38.61 21.75
C THR A 215 -19.53 39.71 22.61
N HIS A 216 -19.51 40.93 22.07
CA HIS A 216 -19.11 42.13 22.77
C HIS A 216 -20.18 42.47 23.83
N TYR A 217 -19.97 42.05 25.08
CA TYR A 217 -20.75 42.56 26.20
C TYR A 217 -20.33 44.01 26.45
N LEU A 218 -21.18 44.95 26.02
CA LEU A 218 -21.18 46.33 26.51
C LEU A 218 -21.55 46.28 28.00
N VAL A 219 -20.55 46.43 28.87
CA VAL A 219 -20.79 46.76 30.28
C VAL A 219 -21.14 48.24 30.31
N HIS A 220 -22.43 48.54 30.46
CA HIS A 220 -22.91 49.86 30.82
C HIS A 220 -22.51 50.12 32.28
N ALA A 221 -21.77 51.21 32.49
CA ALA A 221 -21.48 51.78 33.79
C ALA A 221 -22.78 52.29 34.44
N ILE A 222 -22.99 51.92 35.71
CA ILE A 222 -23.62 52.74 36.76
C ILE A 222 -22.83 52.47 38.05
#